data_AF-Q5GUW7-F1
#
_entry.id   AF-Q5GUW7-F1
#
_cell.length_a   1.000
_cell.length_b   1.000
_cell.length_c   1.000
_cell.angle_alpha   90.00
_cell.angle_beta   90.00
_cell.angle_gamma   90.00
#
_symmetry.space_group_name_H-M   'P 1'
#
loop_
_entity.id
_entity.type
_entity.pdbx_description
1 polymer ?
#
loop_
_entity_poly.entity_id
_entity_poly.type
_entity_poly.pdbx_seq_one_letter_code
_entity_poly.pdbx_strand_id
1 'polypeptide(L)'
;MRIDPPGHVGNALFHDAQRGVHAQDARAGRTPDQHSAQLSGSLASEMHAAGGQRIDAVMMSPDAARTFAVQGRVDDPAQLRVSMETMTAMNTPLEQSSQRVAENAARQSVALEQQQSQTQQQQQGARAMG
;
A
#
# COMPACT_ATOMS: atom_id res chain seq x y z
N MET A 1 -6.06 3.50 14.84
CA MET A 1 -7.21 3.66 13.94
C MET A 1 -7.15 2.52 12.93
N ARG A 2 -8.27 1.87 12.59
CA ARG A 2 -8.27 0.86 11.51
C ARG A 2 -8.13 1.55 10.15
N ILE A 3 -7.78 0.80 9.11
CA ILE A 3 -7.56 1.32 7.75
C ILE A 3 -8.87 1.55 6.97
N ASP A 4 -9.96 0.91 7.38
CA ASP A 4 -11.27 0.97 6.72
C ASP A 4 -12.07 2.28 6.89
N PRO A 5 -11.96 3.08 7.98
CA PRO A 5 -12.67 4.34 8.09
C PRO A 5 -12.04 5.47 7.24
N PRO A 6 -12.87 6.40 6.73
CA PRO A 6 -12.37 7.61 6.07
C PRO A 6 -11.57 8.45 7.07
N GLY A 7 -10.35 8.85 6.69
CA GLY A 7 -9.41 9.60 7.52
C GLY A 7 -8.12 8.86 7.87
N HIS A 8 -8.07 7.54 7.66
CA HIS A 8 -6.80 6.81 7.71
C HIS A 8 -5.98 7.03 6.43
N VAL A 9 -4.67 7.27 6.54
CA VAL A 9 -3.79 7.55 5.38
C VAL A 9 -3.80 6.41 4.33
N GLY A 10 -3.96 5.16 4.78
CA GLY A 10 -4.09 3.99 3.90
C GLY A 10 -5.49 3.71 3.37
N ASN A 11 -6.51 4.50 3.70
CA ASN A 11 -7.89 4.17 3.38
C ASN A 11 -8.15 4.11 1.86
N ALA A 12 -7.55 5.01 1.08
CA ALA A 12 -7.68 5.00 -0.38
C ALA A 12 -7.11 3.71 -0.99
N LEU A 13 -5.88 3.33 -0.61
CA LEU A 13 -5.25 2.09 -1.04
C LEU A 13 -6.05 0.85 -0.60
N PHE A 14 -6.64 0.87 0.60
CA PHE A 14 -7.49 -0.21 1.08
C PHE A 14 -8.74 -0.38 0.21
N HIS A 15 -9.43 0.70 -0.13
CA HIS A 15 -10.58 0.64 -1.02
C HIS A 15 -10.22 0.17 -2.43
N ASP A 16 -9.09 0.60 -2.96
CA ASP A 16 -8.59 0.14 -4.25
C ASP A 16 -8.29 -1.37 -4.25
N ALA A 17 -7.57 -1.85 -3.23
CA ALA A 17 -7.31 -3.27 -3.02
C ALA A 17 -8.61 -4.06 -2.87
N GLN A 18 -9.57 -3.54 -2.10
CA GLN A 18 -10.85 -4.19 -1.85
C GLN A 18 -11.64 -4.40 -3.14
N ARG A 19 -11.70 -3.42 -4.04
CA ARG A 19 -12.34 -3.59 -5.35
C ARG A 19 -11.69 -4.73 -6.15
N GLY A 20 -10.36 -4.79 -6.16
CA GLY A 20 -9.62 -5.83 -6.87
C GLY A 20 -9.80 -7.22 -6.25
N VAL A 21 -9.72 -7.34 -4.93
CA VAL A 21 -9.93 -8.61 -4.21
C VAL A 21 -11.35 -9.11 -4.40
N HIS A 22 -12.36 -8.26 -4.28
CA HIS A 22 -13.76 -8.64 -4.51
C HIS A 22 -13.99 -9.13 -5.94
N ALA A 23 -13.30 -8.57 -6.93
CA ALA A 23 -13.35 -9.07 -8.30
C ALA A 23 -12.74 -10.47 -8.44
N GLN A 24 -11.67 -10.78 -7.68
CA GLN A 24 -11.12 -12.14 -7.62
C GLN A 24 -12.06 -13.12 -6.90
N ASP A 25 -12.72 -12.68 -5.83
CA ASP A 25 -13.72 -13.49 -5.13
C ASP A 25 -14.88 -13.86 -6.05
N ALA A 26 -15.42 -12.88 -6.79
CA ALA A 26 -16.48 -13.10 -7.76
C ALA A 26 -16.06 -14.08 -8.87
N ARG A 27 -14.82 -13.99 -9.37
CA ARG A 27 -14.25 -14.95 -10.34
C ARG A 27 -14.15 -16.37 -9.79
N ALA A 28 -13.89 -16.50 -8.49
CA ALA A 28 -13.83 -17.78 -7.78
C ALA A 28 -15.22 -18.27 -7.28
N GLY A 29 -16.31 -17.53 -7.56
CA GLY A 29 -17.65 -17.86 -7.06
C GLY A 29 -17.81 -17.68 -5.55
N ARG A 30 -16.97 -16.86 -4.91
CA ARG A 30 -17.02 -16.55 -3.48
C ARG A 30 -17.64 -15.18 -3.23
N THR A 31 -18.36 -15.06 -2.11
CA THR A 31 -18.78 -13.77 -1.58
C THR A 31 -17.64 -13.17 -0.76
N PRO A 32 -17.30 -11.88 -0.92
CA PRO A 32 -16.29 -11.24 -0.08
C PRO A 32 -16.62 -11.33 1.40
N ASP A 33 -15.60 -11.65 2.21
CA ASP A 33 -15.73 -11.89 3.64
C ASP A 33 -14.59 -11.22 4.44
N GLN A 34 -14.41 -11.66 5.69
CA GLN A 34 -13.35 -11.16 6.55
C GLN A 34 -11.94 -11.42 5.98
N HIS A 35 -11.71 -12.55 5.31
CA HIS A 35 -10.42 -12.84 4.67
C HIS A 35 -10.18 -11.94 3.46
N SER A 36 -11.23 -11.61 2.71
CA SER A 36 -11.15 -10.60 1.64
C SER A 36 -10.73 -9.23 2.17
N ALA A 37 -11.27 -8.82 3.32
CA ALA A 37 -10.86 -7.56 3.97
C ALA A 37 -9.41 -7.63 4.48
N GLN A 38 -8.97 -8.74 5.06
CA GLN A 38 -7.59 -8.92 5.54
C GLN A 38 -6.56 -8.92 4.40
N LEU A 39 -6.87 -9.59 3.30
CA LEU A 39 -6.06 -9.56 2.08
C LEU A 39 -5.96 -8.13 1.52
N SER A 40 -7.08 -7.40 1.48
CA SER A 40 -7.12 -6.01 1.02
C SER A 40 -6.27 -5.08 1.89
N GLY A 41 -6.34 -5.24 3.22
CA GLY A 41 -5.49 -4.51 4.16
C GLY A 41 -4.01 -4.79 3.96
N SER A 42 -3.66 -6.06 3.76
CA SER A 42 -2.27 -6.47 3.50
C SER A 42 -1.74 -5.86 2.20
N LEU A 43 -2.52 -5.92 1.11
CA LEU A 43 -2.18 -5.29 -0.18
C LEU A 43 -1.98 -3.78 -0.05
N ALA A 44 -2.87 -3.10 0.67
CA ALA A 44 -2.75 -1.66 0.92
C ALA A 44 -1.50 -1.31 1.72
N SER A 45 -1.19 -2.10 2.76
CA SER A 45 0.01 -1.96 3.59
C SER A 45 1.30 -2.09 2.77
N GLU A 46 1.39 -3.14 1.95
CA GLU A 46 2.58 -3.38 1.12
C GLU A 46 2.72 -2.34 0.02
N MET A 47 1.62 -1.97 -0.66
CA MET A 47 1.65 -0.93 -1.68
C MET A 47 2.08 0.42 -1.10
N HIS A 48 1.57 0.77 0.08
CA HIS A 48 1.97 2.00 0.78
C HIS A 48 3.46 1.99 1.15
N ALA A 49 3.96 0.87 1.68
CA ALA A 49 5.37 0.70 2.02
C ALA A 49 6.28 0.85 0.80
N ALA A 50 5.82 0.40 -0.36
CA ALA A 50 6.52 0.54 -1.64
C ALA A 50 6.43 1.95 -2.26
N GLY A 51 5.78 2.90 -1.59
CA GLY A 51 5.58 4.26 -2.09
C GLY A 51 4.46 4.41 -3.11
N GLY A 52 3.63 3.37 -3.27
CA GLY A 52 2.44 3.42 -4.10
C GLY A 52 1.35 4.31 -3.49
N GLN A 53 0.57 4.93 -4.36
CA GLN A 53 -0.49 5.89 -4.02
C GLN A 53 -1.89 5.37 -4.36
N ARG A 54 -1.98 4.40 -5.27
CA ARG A 54 -3.24 3.75 -5.68
C ARG A 54 -3.00 2.30 -6.08
N ILE A 55 -4.06 1.51 -6.19
CA ILE A 55 -4.01 0.15 -6.76
C ILE A 55 -4.96 0.08 -7.95
N ASP A 56 -4.41 -0.10 -9.14
CA ASP A 56 -5.19 -0.20 -10.38
C ASP A 56 -5.66 -1.63 -10.66
N ALA A 57 -4.90 -2.63 -10.23
CA ALA A 57 -5.25 -4.04 -10.41
C ALA A 57 -4.78 -4.92 -9.26
N VAL A 58 -5.61 -5.93 -8.94
CA VAL A 58 -5.24 -7.07 -8.08
C VAL A 58 -5.28 -8.33 -8.94
N MET A 59 -4.19 -9.08 -8.93
CA MET A 59 -4.02 -10.32 -9.69
C MET A 59 -3.56 -11.45 -8.77
N MET A 60 -3.87 -12.68 -9.13
CA MET A 60 -3.38 -13.87 -8.44
C MET A 60 -2.48 -14.69 -9.37
N SER A 61 -1.55 -15.45 -8.81
CA SER A 61 -0.84 -16.49 -9.56
C SER A 61 -1.83 -17.57 -10.05
N PRO A 62 -1.47 -18.37 -11.08
CA PRO A 62 -2.36 -19.41 -11.61
C PRO A 62 -2.84 -20.43 -10.56
N ASP A 63 -2.02 -20.68 -9.54
CA ASP A 63 -2.32 -21.55 -8.40
C ASP A 63 -2.92 -20.82 -7.17
N ALA A 64 -3.18 -19.52 -7.30
CA ALA A 64 -3.64 -18.62 -6.25
C ALA A 64 -2.74 -18.52 -5.00
N ALA A 65 -1.54 -19.09 -5.01
CA ALA A 65 -0.60 -19.05 -3.89
C ALA A 65 -0.14 -17.62 -3.57
N ARG A 66 0.00 -16.76 -4.60
CA ARG A 66 0.40 -15.37 -4.45
C ARG A 66 -0.63 -14.40 -4.99
N THR A 67 -0.75 -13.27 -4.33
CA THR A 67 -1.55 -12.12 -4.76
C THR A 67 -0.63 -10.93 -5.03
N PHE A 68 -0.97 -10.17 -6.07
CA PHE A 68 -0.22 -9.01 -6.55
C PHE A 68 -1.12 -7.79 -6.57
N ALA A 69 -0.64 -6.67 -6.05
CA ALA A 69 -1.24 -5.36 -6.27
C ALA A 69 -0.34 -4.56 -7.22
N VAL A 70 -0.96 -3.91 -8.21
CA VAL A 70 -0.27 -3.17 -9.27
C VAL A 70 -0.79 -1.75 -9.31
N GLN A 71 0.14 -0.80 -9.42
CA GLN A 71 -0.10 0.58 -9.82
C GLN A 71 0.51 0.80 -11.21
N GLY A 72 -0.26 1.41 -12.11
CA GLY A 72 0.08 1.57 -13.51
C GLY A 72 -0.58 0.53 -14.41
N ARG A 73 -0.41 0.71 -15.71
CA ARG A 73 -0.89 -0.25 -16.70
C ARG A 73 0.13 -1.38 -16.89
N VAL A 74 -0.32 -2.53 -17.36
CA VAL A 74 0.56 -3.70 -17.61
C VAL A 74 1.66 -3.40 -18.65
N ASP A 75 1.40 -2.50 -19.58
CA ASP A 75 2.31 -2.02 -20.62
C ASP A 75 3.17 -0.82 -20.19
N ASP A 76 3.01 -0.32 -18.96
CA ASP A 76 3.77 0.81 -18.43
C ASP A 76 5.10 0.32 -17.81
N PRO A 77 6.28 0.73 -18.33
CA PRO A 77 7.56 0.36 -17.73
C PRO A 77 7.77 0.94 -16.32
N ALA A 78 7.04 2.00 -15.95
CA ALA A 78 7.07 2.60 -14.62
C ALA A 78 6.06 1.96 -13.65
N GLN A 79 5.48 0.81 -13.99
CA GLN A 79 4.56 0.11 -13.08
C GLN A 79 5.23 -0.17 -11.73
N LEU A 80 4.47 0.03 -10.67
CA LEU A 80 4.84 -0.43 -9.34
C LEU A 80 4.02 -1.68 -9.01
N ARG A 81 4.69 -2.74 -8.55
CA ARG A 81 4.03 -4.00 -8.20
C ARG A 81 4.57 -4.52 -6.90
N VAL A 82 3.66 -4.91 -6.02
CA VAL A 82 3.96 -5.64 -4.79
C VAL A 82 3.35 -7.04 -4.84
N SER A 83 3.88 -7.95 -4.04
CA SER A 83 3.44 -9.35 -4.02
C SER A 83 3.46 -9.91 -2.60
N MET A 84 2.53 -10.82 -2.31
CA MET A 84 2.45 -11.51 -1.03
C MET A 84 1.91 -12.93 -1.20
N GLU A 85 2.21 -13.78 -0.22
CA GLU A 85 1.56 -15.08 -0.08
C GLU A 85 0.10 -14.87 0.34
N THR A 86 -0.84 -15.36 -0.47
CA THR A 86 -2.28 -15.11 -0.31
C THR A 86 -2.77 -15.61 1.04
N MET A 87 -2.35 -16.80 1.47
CA MET A 87 -2.76 -17.38 2.75
C MET A 87 -2.25 -16.58 3.94
N THR A 88 -1.00 -16.10 3.90
CA THR A 88 -0.45 -15.26 4.97
C THR A 88 -1.21 -13.92 5.04
N ALA A 89 -1.47 -13.30 3.90
CA ALA A 89 -2.19 -12.04 3.81
C ALA A 89 -3.66 -12.15 4.28
N MET A 90 -4.34 -13.24 3.91
CA MET A 90 -5.71 -13.53 4.36
C MET A 90 -5.82 -13.84 5.85
N ASN A 91 -4.73 -14.20 6.53
CA ASN A 91 -4.71 -14.46 7.97
C ASN A 91 -4.07 -13.31 8.76
N THR A 92 -3.71 -12.21 8.09
CA THR A 92 -3.15 -11.04 8.76
C THR A 92 -4.30 -10.15 9.24
N PRO A 93 -4.45 -9.92 10.57
CA PRO A 93 -5.51 -9.07 11.09
C PRO A 93 -5.47 -7.67 10.47
N LEU A 94 -6.65 -7.12 10.21
CA LEU A 94 -6.76 -5.82 9.54
C LEU A 94 -6.10 -4.70 10.37
N GLU A 95 -6.18 -4.81 11.69
CA GLU A 95 -5.54 -3.91 12.65
C GLU A 95 -4.03 -3.88 12.46
N GLN A 96 -3.39 -5.03 12.20
CA GLN A 96 -1.96 -5.11 11.99
C GLN A 96 -1.55 -4.39 10.69
N SER A 97 -2.31 -4.58 9.61
CA SER A 97 -2.08 -3.84 8.36
C SER A 97 -2.29 -2.33 8.53
N SER A 98 -3.28 -1.94 9.34
CA SER A 98 -3.54 -0.55 9.69
C SER A 98 -2.35 0.08 10.42
N GLN A 99 -1.81 -0.63 11.41
CA GLN A 99 -0.64 -0.20 12.17
C GLN A 99 0.59 -0.05 11.27
N ARG A 100 0.88 -1.04 10.40
CA ARG A 100 2.01 -0.96 9.47
C ARG A 100 1.96 0.26 8.56
N VAL A 101 0.78 0.59 8.04
CA VAL A 101 0.59 1.80 7.23
C VAL A 101 0.89 3.05 8.05
N ALA A 102 0.33 3.17 9.26
CA ALA A 102 0.55 4.34 10.10
C ALA A 102 2.04 4.52 10.46
N GLU A 103 2.74 3.43 10.78
CA GLU A 103 4.17 3.44 11.07
C GLU A 103 5.00 3.85 9.85
N ASN A 104 4.69 3.33 8.66
CA ASN A 104 5.38 3.68 7.43
C ASN A 104 5.17 5.15 7.06
N ALA A 105 3.94 5.66 7.18
CA ALA A 105 3.64 7.06 6.94
C ALA A 105 4.42 7.99 7.89
N ALA A 106 4.47 7.66 9.18
CA ALA A 106 5.23 8.41 10.17
C ALA A 106 6.75 8.40 9.89
N ARG A 107 7.30 7.28 9.43
CA ARG A 107 8.72 7.19 9.03
C ARG A 107 9.00 8.04 7.80
N GLN A 108 8.11 8.04 6.82
CA GLN A 108 8.25 8.87 5.62
C GLN A 108 8.22 10.35 5.95
N SER A 109 7.30 10.81 6.81
CA SER A 109 7.23 12.23 7.19
C SER A 109 8.51 12.70 7.88
N VAL A 110 9.05 11.91 8.82
CA VAL A 110 10.32 12.24 9.50
C VAL A 110 11.48 12.32 8.51
N ALA A 111 11.55 11.40 7.54
CA ALA A 111 12.60 11.42 6.51
C ALA A 111 12.53 12.67 5.62
N LEU A 112 11.32 13.12 5.25
CA LEU A 112 11.14 14.35 4.47
C LEU A 112 11.56 15.60 5.25
N GLU A 113 11.21 15.70 6.54
CA GLU A 113 11.60 16.83 7.40
C GLU A 113 13.12 16.94 7.57
N GLN A 114 13.81 15.81 7.71
CA GLN A 114 15.27 15.79 7.81
C GLN A 114 15.95 16.25 6.51
N GLN A 115 15.40 15.88 5.35
CA GLN A 115 15.92 16.31 4.05
C GLN A 115 15.73 17.82 3.84
N GLN A 116 14.56 18.36 4.17
CA GLN A 116 14.32 19.80 4.06
C GLN A 116 15.26 20.62 4.96
N SER A 117 15.50 20.14 6.18
CA SER A 117 16.39 20.79 7.15
C SER A 117 17.84 20.86 6.64
N GLN A 118 18.36 19.78 6.06
CA GLN A 118 19.70 19.76 5.46
C GLN A 118 19.81 20.69 4.24
N THR A 119 18.78 20.73 3.40
CA THR A 119 18.77 21.57 2.19
C THR A 119 18.78 23.07 2.55
N GLN A 120 18.04 23.46 3.60
CA GLN A 120 18.04 24.83 4.10
C GLN A 120 19.39 25.24 4.69
N GLN A 121 20.06 24.36 5.44
CA GLN A 121 21.40 24.64 5.98
C GLN A 121 22.45 24.83 4.88
N GLN A 122 22.42 24.02 3.82
CA GLN A 122 23.33 24.16 2.68
C GLN A 122 23.10 25.48 1.92
N GLN A 123 21.85 25.90 1.72
CA GLN A 123 21.53 27.17 1.06
C GLN A 123 21.93 28.39 1.90
N GLN A 124 21.79 28.32 3.23
CA GLN A 124 22.26 29.38 4.13
C GLN A 124 23.78 29.48 4.15
N GLY A 125 24.49 28.34 4.18
CA GLY A 125 25.95 28.31 4.08
C GLY A 125 26.48 28.85 2.76
N ALA A 126 25.84 28.52 1.63
CA ALA A 126 26.22 29.03 0.31
C ALA A 126 25.98 30.54 0.15
N ARG A 127 24.93 31.10 0.78
CA ARG A 127 24.64 32.55 0.77
C ARG A 127 25.55 33.38 1.68
N ALA A 128 26.16 32.78 2.70
CA ALA A 128 27.07 33.49 3.61
C ALA A 128 28.51 33.62 3.05
N MET A 129 28.83 32.89 1.97
CA MET A 129 30.17 32.82 1.35
C MET A 129 30.29 33.59 0.03
N GLY A 130 29.25 34.29 -0.40
CA GLY A 130 29.22 35.16 -1.58
C GLY A 130 28.84 36.58 -1.20
#